data_AF-A0A2E0XZW7-F1
#
_entry.id   AF-A0A2E0XZW7-F1
#
_cell.length_a   1.000
_cell.length_b   1.000
_cell.length_c   1.000
_cell.angle_alpha   90.00
_cell.angle_beta   90.00
_cell.angle_gamma   90.00
#
_symmetry.space_group_name_H-M   'P 1'
#
loop_
_entity.id
_entity.type
_entity.pdbx_description
1 polymer ?
#
loop_
_entity_poly.entity_id
_entity_poly.type
_entity_poly.pdbx_seq_one_letter_code
_entity_poly.pdbx_strand_id
1 'polypeptide(L)'
;MGWVFLGIAIIFEVAAALSLKFSVPTQTGDSYKLLPAILMVIFYLLCFAAMIQAVRTLPLGLMYAIWGGVGTAAIATFSWQIWGEHMSFMKVSGIALIIMGVVLANLSKDSSKHDPLEDQIDQPELEASAPPVAAKAADPPRPSQATQEAL
;
A
#
# COMPACT_ATOMS: atom_id res chain seq x y z
N MET A 1 0.26 8.32 12.67
CA MET A 1 1.62 8.83 12.35
C MET A 1 1.98 8.79 10.86
N GLY A 2 1.25 8.10 9.97
CA GLY A 2 1.63 8.03 8.54
C GLY A 2 1.69 9.36 7.80
N TRP A 3 0.84 10.32 8.14
CA TRP A 3 0.89 11.67 7.55
C TRP A 3 2.25 12.35 7.77
N VAL A 4 2.90 12.13 8.92
CA VAL A 4 4.23 12.67 9.22
C VAL A 4 5.28 11.99 8.35
N PHE A 5 5.25 10.65 8.26
CA PHE A 5 6.15 9.90 7.39
C PHE A 5 5.96 10.23 5.91
N LEU A 6 4.73 10.50 5.47
CA LEU A 6 4.42 10.95 4.12
C LEU A 6 5.02 12.34 3.84
N GLY A 7 4.88 13.28 4.77
CA GLY A 7 5.51 14.59 4.66
C GLY A 7 7.03 14.51 4.57
N ILE A 8 7.65 13.66 5.40
CA ILE A 8 9.10 13.39 5.36
C ILE A 8 9.51 12.77 4.02
N ALA A 9 8.72 11.82 3.50
CA ALA A 9 8.98 11.19 2.20
C ALA A 9 9.01 12.24 1.08
N ILE A 10 8.03 13.14 1.04
CA ILE A 10 7.96 14.22 0.03
C ILE A 10 9.17 15.15 0.13
N ILE A 11 9.61 15.52 1.34
CA ILE A 11 10.80 16.37 1.51
C ILE A 11 12.05 15.69 0.93
N PHE A 12 12.24 14.40 1.22
CA PHE A 12 13.36 13.65 0.67
C PHE A 12 13.26 13.46 -0.84
N GLU A 13 12.07 13.21 -1.37
CA GLU A 13 11.82 13.14 -2.81
C GLU A 13 12.22 14.43 -3.51
N VAL A 14 11.77 15.58 -3.00
CA VAL A 14 12.09 16.90 -3.56
C VAL A 14 13.60 17.12 -3.52
N ALA A 15 14.26 16.83 -2.40
CA ALA A 15 15.72 16.94 -2.28
C ALA A 15 16.47 16.01 -3.25
N ALA A 16 15.99 14.78 -3.44
CA ALA A 16 16.53 13.82 -4.40
C ALA A 16 16.39 14.34 -5.83
N ALA A 17 15.20 14.80 -6.22
CA ALA A 17 14.90 15.31 -7.55
C ALA A 17 15.72 16.57 -7.88
N LEU A 18 15.90 17.47 -6.91
CA LEU A 18 16.77 18.63 -7.08
C LEU A 18 18.24 18.23 -7.24
N SER A 19 18.71 17.25 -6.43
CA SER A 19 20.08 16.71 -6.54
C SER A 19 20.32 16.05 -7.90
N LEU A 20 19.33 15.35 -8.44
CA LEU A 20 19.38 14.79 -9.80
C LEU A 20 19.59 15.89 -10.84
N LYS A 21 18.82 16.97 -10.77
CA LYS A 21 18.96 18.10 -11.71
C LYS A 21 20.34 18.77 -11.61
N PHE A 22 20.95 18.78 -10.43
CA PHE A 22 22.35 19.22 -10.24
C PHE A 22 23.40 18.22 -10.75
N SER A 23 23.11 16.92 -10.82
CA SER A 23 24.05 15.90 -11.29
C SER A 23 24.20 15.87 -12.81
N VAL A 24 23.18 16.31 -13.55
CA VAL A 24 23.20 16.32 -15.02
C VAL A 24 24.07 17.48 -15.53
N PRO A 25 25.05 17.22 -16.42
CA PRO A 25 25.84 18.26 -17.05
C PRO A 25 24.95 19.23 -17.83
N THR A 26 24.95 20.51 -17.47
CA THR A 26 24.15 21.55 -18.14
C THR A 26 24.91 22.22 -19.30
N GLN A 27 26.22 22.01 -19.42
CA GLN A 27 27.04 22.50 -20.52
C GLN A 27 27.80 21.38 -21.23
N THR A 28 27.99 21.53 -22.55
CA THR A 28 28.84 20.68 -23.38
C THR A 28 30.29 20.78 -22.91
N GLY A 29 30.71 19.91 -21.99
CA GLY A 29 32.05 19.90 -21.39
C GLY A 29 32.07 19.63 -19.88
N ASP A 30 30.94 19.71 -19.18
CA ASP A 30 30.86 19.40 -17.75
C ASP A 30 30.89 17.88 -17.53
N SER A 31 31.76 17.40 -16.63
CA SER A 31 31.82 15.99 -16.25
C SER A 31 30.68 15.63 -15.30
N TYR A 32 30.21 14.38 -15.38
CA TYR A 32 29.15 13.86 -14.50
C TYR A 32 29.57 14.02 -13.03
N LYS A 33 28.77 14.75 -12.25
CA LYS A 33 29.08 15.02 -10.84
C LYS A 33 28.60 13.82 -10.01
N LEU A 34 29.54 12.93 -9.67
CA LEU A 34 29.28 11.70 -8.89
C LEU A 34 28.70 11.99 -7.50
N LEU A 35 29.13 13.08 -6.85
CA LEU A 35 28.70 13.43 -5.49
C LEU A 35 27.18 13.70 -5.38
N PRO A 36 26.57 14.61 -6.19
CA PRO A 36 25.12 14.83 -6.16
C PRO A 36 24.32 13.61 -6.64
N ALA A 37 24.88 12.76 -7.51
CA ALA A 37 24.25 11.51 -7.92
C ALA A 37 24.14 10.50 -6.75
N ILE A 38 25.20 10.35 -5.95
CA ILE A 38 25.16 9.50 -4.75
C ILE A 38 24.14 10.04 -3.75
N LEU A 39 24.12 11.36 -3.55
CA LEU A 39 23.19 12.00 -2.62
C LEU A 39 21.73 11.82 -3.05
N MET A 40 21.45 11.91 -4.35
CA MET A 40 20.14 11.59 -4.93
C MET A 40 19.70 10.17 -4.55
N VAL A 41 20.56 9.17 -4.74
CA VAL A 41 20.23 7.77 -4.41
C VAL A 41 19.91 7.63 -2.92
N ILE A 42 20.72 8.22 -2.05
CA ILE A 42 20.50 8.17 -0.60
C ILE A 42 19.16 8.79 -0.22
N PHE A 43 18.82 9.95 -0.77
CA PHE A 43 17.54 10.60 -0.50
C PHE A 43 16.34 9.81 -1.04
N TYR A 44 16.45 9.19 -2.22
CA TYR A 44 15.38 8.30 -2.71
C TYR A 44 15.20 7.08 -1.80
N LEU A 45 16.28 6.46 -1.32
CA LEU A 45 16.19 5.35 -0.37
C LEU A 45 15.49 5.77 0.93
N LEU A 46 15.83 6.95 1.47
CA LEU A 46 15.18 7.52 2.65
C LEU A 46 13.69 7.83 2.39
N CYS A 47 13.36 8.37 1.22
CA CYS A 47 11.99 8.63 0.78
C CYS A 47 11.17 7.33 0.78
N PHE A 48 11.66 6.28 0.11
CA PHE A 48 10.96 5.00 0.06
C PHE A 48 10.86 4.35 1.44
N ALA A 49 11.89 4.44 2.28
CA ALA A 49 11.83 3.92 3.64
C ALA A 49 10.73 4.60 4.47
N ALA A 50 10.59 5.92 4.38
CA ALA A 50 9.52 6.67 5.03
C ALA A 50 8.13 6.31 4.45
N MET A 51 8.06 6.13 3.13
CA MET A 51 6.82 5.78 2.42
C MET A 51 6.31 4.39 2.81
N ILE A 52 7.19 3.39 3.01
CA ILE A 52 6.83 2.07 3.53
C ILE A 52 6.10 2.20 4.89
N GLN A 53 6.57 3.10 5.75
CA GLN A 53 5.94 3.34 7.05
C GLN A 53 4.62 4.10 6.93
N ALA A 54 4.46 4.98 5.92
CA ALA A 54 3.22 5.69 5.66
C ALA A 54 2.09 4.76 5.20
N VAL A 55 2.38 3.79 4.30
CA VAL A 55 1.41 2.78 3.81
C VAL A 55 0.77 1.98 4.94
N ARG A 56 1.49 1.75 6.05
CA ARG A 56 0.95 1.02 7.20
C ARG A 56 -0.25 1.68 7.86
N THR A 57 -0.51 2.97 7.57
CA THR A 57 -1.62 3.72 8.18
C THR A 57 -2.49 4.46 7.18
N LEU A 58 -2.04 4.62 5.94
CA LEU A 58 -2.78 5.31 4.88
C LEU A 58 -3.10 4.32 3.74
N PRO A 59 -4.30 4.40 3.15
CA PRO A 59 -4.60 3.64 1.94
C PRO A 59 -3.56 3.93 0.86
N LEU A 60 -3.08 2.88 0.19
CA LEU A 60 -2.01 2.99 -0.80
C LEU A 60 -2.37 3.99 -1.91
N GLY A 61 -3.61 3.95 -2.43
CA GLY A 61 -4.07 4.89 -3.45
C GLY A 61 -4.01 6.36 -3.02
N LEU A 62 -4.48 6.67 -1.80
CA LEU A 62 -4.42 8.03 -1.25
C LEU A 62 -2.97 8.49 -1.08
N MET A 63 -2.12 7.62 -0.56
CA MET A 63 -0.71 7.93 -0.33
C MET A 63 0.01 8.24 -1.64
N TYR A 64 -0.15 7.40 -2.68
CA TYR A 64 0.48 7.62 -3.98
C TYR A 64 -0.06 8.87 -4.69
N ALA A 65 -1.36 9.16 -4.56
CA ALA A 65 -1.94 10.37 -5.12
C ALA A 65 -1.30 11.63 -4.51
N ILE A 66 -1.22 11.69 -3.17
CA ILE A 66 -0.64 12.84 -2.47
C ILE A 66 0.86 12.93 -2.73
N TRP A 67 1.59 11.82 -2.63
CA TRP A 67 3.02 11.76 -2.86
C TRP A 67 3.37 12.25 -4.27
N GLY A 68 2.79 11.63 -5.31
CA GLY A 68 3.09 12.00 -6.69
C GLY A 68 2.66 13.43 -7.03
N GLY A 69 1.48 13.87 -6.58
CA GLY A 69 0.99 15.19 -6.95
C GLY A 69 1.64 16.34 -6.18
N VAL A 70 1.77 16.22 -4.85
CA VAL A 70 2.44 17.24 -4.03
C VAL A 70 3.94 17.26 -4.32
N GLY A 71 4.57 16.09 -4.46
CA GLY A 71 5.98 15.96 -4.84
C GLY A 71 6.26 16.66 -6.18
N THR A 72 5.49 16.35 -7.22
CA THR A 72 5.66 16.98 -8.55
C THR A 72 5.44 18.50 -8.50
N ALA A 73 4.40 18.97 -7.80
CA ALA A 73 4.12 20.41 -7.66
C ALA A 73 5.27 21.14 -6.93
N ALA A 74 5.80 20.54 -5.86
CA ALA A 74 6.94 21.09 -5.13
C ALA A 74 8.21 21.10 -6.00
N ILE A 75 8.54 19.99 -6.66
CA ILE A 75 9.71 19.90 -7.56
C ILE A 75 9.62 20.95 -8.67
N ALA A 76 8.45 21.14 -9.28
CA ALA A 76 8.25 22.14 -10.32
C ALA A 76 8.45 23.57 -9.80
N THR A 77 7.92 23.86 -8.60
CA THR A 77 8.06 25.17 -7.95
C THR A 77 9.53 25.46 -7.60
N PHE A 78 10.23 24.53 -6.96
CA PHE A 78 11.66 24.69 -6.63
C PHE A 78 12.54 24.73 -7.87
N SER A 79 12.22 23.95 -8.90
CA SER A 79 12.95 23.98 -10.18
C SER A 79 12.89 25.36 -10.82
N TRP A 80 11.74 26.03 -10.76
CA TRP A 80 11.62 27.41 -11.24
C TRP A 80 12.42 28.38 -10.39
N GLN A 81 12.31 28.29 -9.06
CA GLN A 81 12.98 29.20 -8.14
C GLN A 81 14.52 29.14 -8.27
N ILE A 82 15.08 27.93 -8.41
CA ILE A 82 16.53 27.68 -8.36
C ILE A 82 17.18 27.89 -9.73
N TRP A 83 16.56 27.41 -10.82
CA TRP A 83 17.15 27.51 -12.16
C TRP A 83 16.59 28.65 -13.01
N GLY A 84 15.58 29.38 -12.53
CA GLY A 84 14.97 30.49 -13.27
C GLY A 84 14.32 30.07 -14.58
N GLU A 85 13.97 28.80 -14.75
CA GLU A 85 13.33 28.29 -15.97
C GLU A 85 12.05 29.09 -16.29
N HIS A 86 11.82 29.42 -17.55
CA HIS A 86 10.59 30.13 -17.91
C HIS A 86 9.35 29.29 -17.51
N MET A 87 8.57 29.83 -16.56
CA MET A 87 7.25 29.32 -16.18
C MET A 87 6.26 29.72 -17.27
N SER A 88 6.16 28.89 -18.31
CA SER A 88 5.11 29.06 -19.32
C SER A 88 3.73 28.86 -18.67
N PHE A 89 2.73 29.60 -19.15
CA PHE A 89 1.34 29.43 -18.76
C PHE A 89 0.88 27.96 -18.80
N MET A 90 1.42 27.18 -19.75
CA MET A 90 1.14 25.75 -19.90
C MET A 90 1.69 24.89 -18.74
N LYS A 91 2.84 25.25 -18.16
CA LYS A 91 3.39 24.56 -16.97
C LYS A 91 2.52 24.83 -15.76
N VAL A 92 2.08 26.07 -15.58
CA VAL A 92 1.20 26.48 -14.47
C VAL A 92 -0.15 25.75 -14.54
N SER A 93 -0.77 25.69 -15.72
CA SER A 93 -2.01 24.92 -15.90
C SER A 93 -1.83 23.43 -15.62
N GLY A 94 -0.67 22.86 -16.00
CA GLY A 94 -0.34 21.47 -15.68
C GLY A 94 -0.25 21.21 -14.18
N ILE A 95 0.44 22.08 -13.43
CA ILE A 95 0.53 21.99 -11.96
C ILE A 95 -0.87 22.11 -11.34
N ALA A 96 -1.70 23.04 -11.83
CA ALA A 96 -3.07 23.19 -11.35
C ALA A 96 -3.92 21.92 -11.56
N LEU A 97 -3.77 21.25 -12.70
CA LEU A 97 -4.45 19.97 -12.98
C LEU A 97 -3.95 18.85 -12.07
N ILE A 98 -2.64 18.78 -11.79
CA ILE A 98 -2.08 17.81 -10.84
C ILE A 98 -2.71 18.00 -9.46
N ILE A 99 -2.73 19.24 -8.95
CA ILE A 99 -3.33 19.56 -7.66
C ILE A 99 -4.83 19.18 -7.64
N MET A 100 -5.56 19.49 -8.72
CA MET A 100 -6.97 19.12 -8.85
C MET A 100 -7.17 17.60 -8.81
N GLY A 101 -6.30 16.84 -9.47
CA GLY A 101 -6.31 15.37 -9.42
C GLY A 101 -6.08 14.82 -8.02
N VAL A 102 -5.15 15.40 -7.25
CA VAL A 102 -4.91 15.01 -5.85
C VAL A 102 -6.12 15.30 -4.98
N VAL A 103 -6.74 16.47 -5.14
CA VAL A 103 -7.95 16.83 -4.39
C VAL A 103 -9.09 15.86 -4.70
N LEU A 104 -9.28 15.51 -5.97
CA LEU A 104 -10.31 14.56 -6.38
C LEU A 104 -10.05 13.15 -5.82
N ALA A 105 -8.78 12.70 -5.83
CA ALA A 105 -8.38 11.44 -5.22
C ALA A 105 -8.58 11.44 -3.69
N ASN A 106 -8.39 12.58 -3.02
CA ASN A 106 -8.66 12.73 -1.59
C ASN A 106 -10.17 12.69 -1.27
N LEU A 107 -10.99 13.26 -2.15
CA LEU A 107 -12.45 13.27 -2.03
C LEU A 107 -13.09 11.91 -2.33
N SER A 108 -12.41 11.07 -3.12
CA SER A 108 -12.76 9.66 -3.29
C SER A 108 -12.44 8.86 -2.02
N LYS A 109 -13.04 9.26 -0.89
CA LYS A 109 -13.28 8.34 0.22
C LYS A 109 -14.26 7.33 -0.33
N ASP A 110 -13.79 6.10 -0.53
CA ASP A 110 -14.66 5.00 -0.89
C ASP A 110 -15.89 5.07 0.01
N SER A 111 -17.03 5.31 -0.63
CA SER A 111 -18.32 5.02 -0.05
C SER A 111 -18.47 3.51 -0.05
N SER A 112 -17.65 2.81 0.74
CA SER A 112 -17.98 1.47 1.23
C SER A 112 -19.02 1.64 2.34
N LYS A 113 -20.13 2.32 2.01
CA LYS A 113 -21.38 2.12 2.71
C LYS A 113 -22.00 0.90 2.06
N HIS A 114 -22.18 -0.13 2.89
CA HIS A 114 -23.16 -1.20 2.72
C HIS A 114 -22.75 -2.35 1.79
N ASP A 115 -22.18 -3.39 2.41
CA ASP A 115 -22.60 -4.77 2.12
C ASP A 115 -22.97 -5.42 3.46
N PRO A 116 -24.18 -5.21 4.00
CA PRO A 116 -24.84 -6.27 4.72
C PRO A 116 -25.39 -7.19 3.62
N LEU A 117 -25.41 -8.49 3.74
CA LEU A 117 -25.33 -9.37 4.88
C LEU A 117 -24.82 -10.68 4.27
N GLU A 118 -23.53 -10.98 4.44
CA GLU A 118 -22.99 -12.32 4.14
C GLU A 118 -22.53 -12.99 5.45
N ASP A 119 -23.28 -12.73 6.52
CA ASP A 119 -23.21 -13.41 7.81
C ASP A 119 -24.38 -14.41 7.96
N GLN A 120 -24.87 -14.93 6.82
CA GLN A 120 -25.95 -15.91 6.69
C GLN A 120 -25.90 -16.61 5.32
N ILE A 121 -24.80 -17.33 5.04
CA ILE A 121 -24.94 -18.61 4.32
C ILE A 121 -24.89 -19.68 5.41
N ASP A 122 -26.04 -19.88 6.02
CA ASP A 122 -26.62 -21.20 6.28
C ASP A 122 -25.62 -22.34 6.44
N GLN A 123 -24.97 -22.40 7.62
CA GLN A 123 -24.95 -23.70 8.31
C GLN A 123 -26.30 -23.82 9.02
N PRO A 124 -27.25 -24.54 8.41
CA PRO A 124 -27.64 -25.80 9.04
C PRO A 124 -28.15 -26.83 8.01
N GLU A 125 -27.25 -27.53 7.31
CA GLU A 125 -27.65 -28.75 6.59
C GLU A 125 -26.61 -29.87 6.67
N LEU A 126 -25.86 -29.90 7.78
CA LEU A 126 -25.05 -31.06 8.19
C LEU A 126 -25.59 -31.74 9.46
N GLU A 127 -26.82 -31.42 9.90
CA GLU A 127 -27.50 -32.07 11.03
C GLU A 127 -28.87 -32.69 10.69
N ALA A 128 -29.40 -32.51 9.48
CA ALA A 128 -30.74 -32.98 9.12
C ALA A 128 -30.81 -34.24 8.23
N SER A 129 -29.69 -34.85 7.84
CA SER A 129 -29.66 -36.12 7.08
C SER A 129 -29.09 -37.31 7.87
N ALA A 130 -28.98 -37.21 9.19
CA ALA A 130 -28.75 -38.37 10.04
C ALA A 130 -30.12 -38.95 10.46
N PRO A 131 -30.54 -40.14 9.98
CA PRO A 131 -31.78 -40.73 10.43
C PRO A 131 -31.69 -41.07 11.94
N PRO A 132 -32.71 -40.70 12.74
CA PRO A 132 -32.72 -41.02 14.16
C PRO A 132 -33.13 -42.48 14.36
N VAL A 133 -32.42 -43.16 15.27
CA VAL A 133 -32.92 -44.30 16.04
C VAL A 133 -33.28 -45.56 15.23
N ALA A 134 -32.30 -46.46 15.14
CA ALA A 134 -32.54 -47.87 15.41
C ALA A 134 -31.68 -48.30 16.60
N ALA A 135 -32.02 -47.77 17.78
CA ALA A 135 -31.70 -48.43 19.03
C ALA A 135 -32.50 -49.74 19.09
N LYS A 136 -31.85 -50.88 18.82
CA LYS A 136 -32.34 -52.18 19.29
C LYS A 136 -31.22 -53.22 19.30
N ALA A 137 -30.76 -53.53 20.52
CA ALA A 137 -30.25 -54.83 21.01
C ALA A 137 -29.05 -55.45 20.25
N ALA A 138 -28.00 -55.96 20.87
CA ALA A 138 -27.75 -56.45 22.21
C ALA A 138 -26.24 -56.31 22.45
N ASP A 139 -25.81 -55.77 23.59
CA ASP A 139 -25.36 -56.50 24.77
C ASP A 139 -24.52 -57.77 24.48
N PRO A 140 -23.25 -57.85 24.96
CA PRO A 140 -22.25 -58.78 24.46
C PRO A 140 -22.12 -60.03 25.33
N PRO A 141 -21.63 -61.16 24.78
CA PRO A 141 -20.98 -62.17 25.60
C PRO A 141 -19.47 -62.19 25.37
N ARG A 142 -18.70 -61.75 26.39
CA ARG A 142 -17.46 -62.45 26.80
C ARG A 142 -17.87 -63.66 27.67
N PRO A 143 -16.96 -64.53 28.09
CA PRO A 143 -15.86 -65.23 27.41
C PRO A 143 -16.08 -66.76 27.50
N SER A 144 -15.37 -67.60 26.75
CA SER A 144 -15.23 -69.02 27.12
C SER A 144 -13.79 -69.29 27.57
N GLN A 145 -13.50 -68.92 28.82
CA GLN A 145 -12.50 -69.66 29.59
C GLN A 145 -13.18 -70.89 30.20
N ALA A 146 -13.04 -72.02 29.51
CA ALA A 146 -13.15 -73.38 30.02
C ALA A 146 -12.47 -74.23 28.92
N THR A 147 -11.21 -74.66 29.03
CA THR A 147 -10.63 -75.49 30.09
C THR A 147 -11.58 -76.62 30.45
N GLN A 148 -11.20 -77.82 30.01
CA GLN A 148 -11.69 -79.12 30.52
C GLN A 148 -13.16 -79.35 30.14
N GLU A 149 -13.54 -80.41 29.43
CA GLU A 149 -13.37 -81.80 29.84
C GLU A 149 -13.32 -82.72 28.60
N ALA A 150 -12.42 -83.70 28.66
CA ALA A 150 -12.65 -85.10 28.27
C ALA A 150 -13.58 -85.41 27.07
N LEU A 151 -12.99 -85.84 25.95
CA LEU A 151 -13.08 -87.23 25.43
C LEU A 151 -12.27 -87.40 24.15
#